data_AF-A0A5C3KDJ0-F1
#
_entry.id   AF-A0A5C3KDJ0-F1
#
_cell.length_a   1.000
_cell.length_b   1.000
_cell.length_c   1.000
_cell.angle_alpha   90.00
_cell.angle_beta   90.00
_cell.angle_gamma   90.00
#
_symmetry.space_group_name_H-M   'P 1'
#
loop_
_entity.id
_entity.type
_entity.pdbx_description
1 polymer ?
#
loop_
_entity_poly.entity_id
_entity_poly.type
_entity_poly.pdbx_seq_one_letter_code
_entity_poly.pdbx_strand_id
1 'polypeptide(L)'
;VQLLRDCKTHWSSTFNMIHQFLILYPAIQNFLNQSSDLQDLDFKSDEIQILEEIISILEVTHQAQELLSFEQTPTLSLMLPVYQVIINAWRIQCNNYTHLQHFIKAGICKIEEKYIPMMKKTHAYAIAMTVNPAIKLSWTKE
;
A
#
# COMPACT_ATOMS: atom_id res chain seq x y z
N VAL A 1 -7.51 27.18 -16.75
CA VAL A 1 -7.09 26.96 -15.35
C VAL A 1 -6.44 25.59 -15.30
N GLN A 2 -5.13 25.52 -15.07
CA GLN A 2 -4.40 24.26 -14.99
C GLN A 2 -4.25 23.92 -13.50
N LEU A 3 -4.82 22.81 -13.05
CA LEU A 3 -4.69 22.35 -11.67
C LEU A 3 -3.21 22.12 -11.34
N LEU A 4 -2.68 22.87 -10.39
CA LEU A 4 -1.37 22.64 -9.81
C LEU A 4 -1.36 21.22 -9.21
N ARG A 5 -0.43 20.38 -9.68
CA ARG A 5 -0.20 19.05 -9.10
C ARG A 5 0.83 19.22 -7.99
N ASP A 6 0.42 19.04 -6.73
CA ASP A 6 1.32 19.17 -5.57
C ASP A 6 2.43 18.10 -5.55
N CYS A 7 2.26 16.97 -6.24
CA CYS A 7 3.30 15.98 -6.44
C CYS A 7 3.18 15.27 -7.80
N LYS A 8 4.31 15.03 -8.49
CA LYS A 8 4.37 14.29 -9.77
C LYS A 8 4.05 12.80 -9.64
N THR A 9 4.21 12.22 -8.45
CA THR A 9 3.99 10.80 -8.17
C THR A 9 3.04 10.69 -6.99
N HIS A 10 1.80 10.32 -7.23
CA HIS A 10 0.82 10.15 -6.16
C HIS A 10 0.89 8.68 -5.68
N TRP A 11 1.64 8.43 -4.60
CA TRP A 11 2.03 7.07 -4.20
C TRP A 11 0.82 6.18 -3.82
N SER A 12 -0.31 6.79 -3.46
CA SER A 12 -1.57 6.11 -3.11
C SER A 12 -2.73 6.41 -4.06
N SER A 13 -2.47 6.86 -5.30
CA SER A 13 -3.58 7.23 -6.21
C SER A 13 -4.50 6.07 -6.50
N THR A 14 -3.94 4.88 -6.76
CA THR A 14 -4.72 3.68 -7.07
C THR A 14 -5.56 3.25 -5.88
N PHE A 15 -4.99 3.26 -4.68
CA PHE A 15 -5.71 2.98 -3.44
C PHE A 15 -6.86 3.98 -3.24
N ASN A 16 -6.57 5.29 -3.26
CA ASN A 16 -7.59 6.33 -3.05
C ASN A 16 -8.71 6.27 -4.10
N MET A 17 -8.36 6.00 -5.37
CA MET A 17 -9.33 5.90 -6.45
C MET A 17 -10.29 4.74 -6.24
N ILE A 18 -9.78 3.52 -5.98
CA ILE A 18 -10.62 2.34 -5.79
C ILE A 18 -11.41 2.47 -4.48
N HIS A 19 -10.79 2.95 -3.40
CA HIS A 19 -11.46 3.15 -2.11
C HIS A 19 -12.63 4.14 -2.24
N GLN A 20 -12.40 5.27 -2.91
CA GLN A 20 -13.46 6.25 -3.17
C GLN A 20 -14.56 5.68 -4.09
N PHE A 21 -14.18 4.89 -5.09
CA PHE A 21 -15.14 4.21 -5.96
C PHE A 21 -16.05 3.27 -5.17
N LEU A 22 -15.49 2.42 -4.30
CA LEU A 22 -16.26 1.49 -3.46
C LEU A 22 -17.22 2.22 -2.51
N ILE A 23 -16.79 3.33 -1.90
CA ILE A 23 -17.66 4.19 -1.06
C ILE A 23 -18.84 4.74 -1.86
N LEU A 24 -18.59 5.18 -3.09
CA LEU A 24 -19.61 5.78 -3.94
C LEU A 24 -20.42 4.76 -4.72
N TYR A 25 -20.06 3.48 -4.67
CA TYR A 25 -20.65 2.44 -5.50
C TYR A 25 -22.18 2.36 -5.40
N PRO A 26 -22.82 2.45 -4.21
CA PRO A 26 -24.29 2.46 -4.13
C PRO A 26 -24.94 3.62 -4.90
N ALA A 27 -24.31 4.79 -4.91
CA ALA A 27 -24.79 5.94 -5.66
C ALA A 27 -24.54 5.77 -7.17
N ILE A 28 -23.41 5.19 -7.55
CA ILE A 28 -23.09 4.85 -8.93
C ILE A 28 -24.11 3.85 -9.48
N GLN A 29 -24.42 2.78 -8.75
CA GLN A 29 -25.44 1.80 -9.15
C GLN A 29 -26.82 2.45 -9.34
N ASN A 30 -27.24 3.32 -8.42
CA ASN A 30 -28.50 4.05 -8.59
C ASN A 30 -28.50 4.92 -9.86
N PHE A 31 -27.38 5.57 -10.17
CA PHE A 31 -27.24 6.36 -11.40
C PHE A 31 -27.24 5.50 -12.67
N LEU A 32 -26.55 4.36 -12.67
CA LEU A 32 -26.52 3.41 -13.79
C LEU A 32 -27.90 2.80 -14.05
N ASN A 33 -28.66 2.49 -13.00
CA ASN A 33 -30.04 1.99 -13.12
C ASN A 33 -31.00 2.99 -13.78
N GLN A 34 -30.71 4.29 -13.68
CA GLN A 34 -31.52 5.36 -14.30
C GLN A 34 -31.12 5.64 -15.76
N SER A 35 -29.94 5.16 -16.19
CA SER A 35 -29.36 5.48 -17.50
C SER A 35 -29.12 4.19 -18.29
N SER A 36 -30.07 3.83 -19.17
CA SER A 36 -29.98 2.61 -20.00
C SER A 36 -28.67 2.51 -20.79
N ASP A 37 -28.14 3.65 -21.24
CA ASP A 37 -26.98 3.73 -22.13
C ASP A 37 -25.65 3.41 -21.41
N LEU A 38 -25.67 3.33 -20.07
CA LEU A 38 -24.49 3.13 -19.24
C LEU A 38 -24.50 1.79 -18.49
N GLN A 39 -25.52 0.95 -18.67
CA GLN A 39 -25.64 -0.34 -17.95
C GLN A 39 -24.45 -1.27 -18.19
N ASP A 40 -23.83 -1.20 -19.37
CA ASP A 40 -22.64 -1.99 -19.70
C ASP A 40 -21.39 -1.63 -18.87
N LEU A 41 -21.43 -0.49 -18.15
CA LEU A 41 -20.36 -0.04 -17.26
C LEU A 41 -20.53 -0.51 -15.81
N ASP A 42 -21.63 -1.21 -15.48
CA ASP A 42 -21.86 -1.71 -14.14
C ASP A 42 -20.91 -2.87 -13.80
N PHE A 43 -20.48 -2.91 -12.55
CA PHE A 43 -19.58 -3.95 -12.07
C PHE A 43 -20.40 -5.14 -11.57
N LYS A 44 -19.93 -6.34 -11.87
CA LYS A 44 -20.51 -7.55 -11.30
C LYS A 44 -20.15 -7.63 -9.82
N SER A 45 -20.98 -8.33 -9.06
CA SER A 45 -20.74 -8.56 -7.63
C SER A 45 -19.35 -9.16 -7.37
N ASP A 46 -18.91 -10.10 -8.22
CA ASP A 46 -17.59 -10.73 -8.10
C ASP A 46 -16.44 -9.73 -8.36
N GLU A 47 -16.64 -8.78 -9.28
CA GLU A 47 -15.64 -7.76 -9.59
C GLU A 47 -15.50 -6.75 -8.44
N ILE A 48 -16.63 -6.38 -7.81
CA ILE A 48 -16.63 -5.55 -6.60
C ILE A 48 -15.91 -6.26 -5.45
N GLN A 49 -16.17 -7.55 -5.24
CA GLN A 49 -15.47 -8.32 -4.23
C GLN A 49 -13.96 -8.33 -4.47
N ILE A 50 -13.52 -8.55 -5.72
CA ILE A 50 -12.09 -8.51 -6.06
C ILE A 50 -11.51 -7.11 -5.77
N LEU A 51 -12.24 -6.03 -6.03
CA LEU A 51 -11.79 -4.67 -5.72
C LEU A 51 -11.64 -4.43 -4.21
N GLU A 52 -12.55 -4.95 -3.39
CA GLU A 52 -12.45 -4.90 -1.93
C GLU A 52 -11.20 -5.64 -1.43
N GLU A 53 -10.92 -6.81 -1.98
CA GLU A 53 -9.71 -7.59 -1.67
C GLU A 53 -8.43 -6.86 -2.10
N ILE A 54 -8.42 -6.25 -3.29
CA ILE A 54 -7.31 -5.41 -3.76
C ILE A 54 -7.08 -4.22 -2.83
N ILE A 55 -8.15 -3.57 -2.36
CA ILE A 55 -8.05 -2.46 -1.41
C ILE A 55 -7.45 -2.92 -0.09
N SER A 56 -7.89 -4.05 0.46
CA SER A 56 -7.32 -4.65 1.68
C SER A 56 -5.80 -4.90 1.53
N ILE A 57 -5.34 -5.33 0.35
CA ILE A 57 -3.91 -5.54 0.10
C ILE A 57 -3.14 -4.22 0.01
N LEU A 58 -3.70 -3.22 -0.69
CA LEU A 58 -3.08 -1.91 -0.88
C LEU A 58 -3.12 -1.04 0.38
N GLU A 59 -4.08 -1.27 1.28
CA GLU A 59 -4.19 -0.55 2.55
C GLU A 59 -2.93 -0.72 3.40
N VAL A 60 -2.37 -1.93 3.43
CA VAL A 60 -1.13 -2.24 4.17
C VAL A 60 0.01 -1.32 3.75
N THR A 61 0.18 -1.09 2.45
CA THR A 61 1.25 -0.20 1.95
C THR A 61 0.88 1.26 2.04
N HIS A 62 -0.40 1.62 1.94
CA HIS A 62 -0.85 2.98 2.18
C HIS A 62 -0.57 3.42 3.61
N GLN A 63 -0.99 2.64 4.61
CA GLN A 63 -0.72 2.92 6.03
C GLN A 63 0.78 2.99 6.34
N ALA A 64 1.57 2.06 5.76
CA ALA A 64 3.02 2.10 5.91
C ALA A 64 3.65 3.36 5.32
N GLN A 65 3.15 3.80 4.16
CA GLN A 65 3.60 5.04 3.54
C GLN A 65 3.23 6.25 4.40
N GLU A 66 1.99 6.35 4.88
CA GLU A 66 1.57 7.44 5.77
C GLU A 66 2.42 7.51 7.03
N LEU A 67 2.67 6.36 7.66
CA LEU A 67 3.53 6.25 8.83
C LEU A 67 4.95 6.76 8.54
N LEU A 68 5.54 6.38 7.40
CA LEU A 68 6.90 6.76 7.04
C LEU A 68 7.00 8.21 6.51
N SER A 69 5.90 8.78 6.05
CA SER A 69 5.79 10.18 5.61
C SER A 69 5.49 11.14 6.75
N PHE A 70 5.40 10.68 7.99
CA PHE A 70 5.13 11.54 9.14
C PHE A 70 6.28 12.52 9.39
N GLU A 71 6.00 13.82 9.31
CA GLU A 71 7.04 14.86 9.31
C GLU A 71 7.54 15.27 10.71
N GLN A 72 6.72 15.07 11.76
CA GLN A 72 7.04 15.60 13.09
C GLN A 72 8.14 14.80 13.82
N THR A 73 8.38 13.55 13.41
CA THR A 73 9.40 12.69 14.03
C THR A 73 10.22 11.96 12.97
N PRO A 74 11.53 11.77 13.15
CA PRO A 74 12.35 11.01 12.21
C PRO A 74 11.83 9.57 12.02
N THR A 75 11.33 9.26 10.83
CA THR A 75 10.75 7.94 10.50
C THR A 75 11.76 6.99 9.85
N LEU A 76 12.92 7.49 9.41
CA LEU A 76 13.91 6.70 8.66
C LEU A 76 14.36 5.44 9.41
N SER A 77 14.44 5.51 10.73
CA SER A 77 14.81 4.38 11.59
C SER A 77 13.76 3.26 11.59
N LEU A 78 12.51 3.56 11.23
CA LEU A 78 11.39 2.62 11.20
C LEU A 78 11.30 1.82 9.91
N MET A 79 12.09 2.17 8.89
CA MET A 79 11.95 1.62 7.53
C MET A 79 11.94 0.08 7.50
N LEU A 80 12.94 -0.55 8.13
CA LEU A 80 13.06 -2.01 8.14
C LEU A 80 11.97 -2.70 8.99
N PRO A 81 11.66 -2.24 10.23
CA PRO A 81 10.47 -2.70 10.95
C PRO A 81 9.20 -2.65 10.10
N VAL A 82 8.96 -1.53 9.41
CA VAL A 82 7.77 -1.35 8.58
C VAL A 82 7.75 -2.34 7.41
N TYR A 83 8.89 -2.55 6.72
CA TYR A 83 8.97 -3.60 5.70
C TYR A 83 8.66 -5.00 6.24
N GLN A 84 9.15 -5.34 7.43
CA GLN A 84 8.83 -6.63 8.05
C GLN A 84 7.33 -6.76 8.34
N VAL A 85 6.69 -5.69 8.83
CA VAL A 85 5.25 -5.66 9.08
C VAL A 85 4.46 -5.84 7.79
N ILE A 86 4.83 -5.14 6.70
CA ILE A 86 4.20 -5.31 5.38
C ILE A 86 4.31 -6.75 4.91
N ILE A 87 5.53 -7.32 4.93
CA ILE A 87 5.77 -8.70 4.48
C ILE A 87 4.92 -9.69 5.28
N ASN A 88 4.84 -9.53 6.60
CA ASN A 88 4.05 -10.40 7.46
C ASN A 88 2.54 -10.29 7.16
N ALA A 89 2.02 -9.07 7.03
CA ALA A 89 0.62 -8.84 6.68
C ALA A 89 0.26 -9.44 5.31
N TRP A 90 1.13 -9.24 4.31
CA TRP A 90 0.97 -9.81 2.98
C TRP A 90 1.09 -11.33 2.94
N ARG A 91 1.93 -11.94 3.78
CA ARG A 91 1.98 -13.41 3.93
C ARG A 91 0.68 -13.97 4.49
N ILE A 92 0.04 -13.26 5.42
CA ILE A 92 -1.29 -13.63 5.93
C ILE A 92 -2.34 -13.48 4.81
N GLN A 93 -2.34 -12.36 4.09
CA GLN A 93 -3.27 -12.11 2.98
C GLN A 93 -3.09 -13.11 1.82
N CYS A 94 -1.87 -13.61 1.57
CA CYS A 94 -1.63 -14.70 0.61
C CYS A 94 -2.44 -15.98 0.91
N ASN A 95 -2.78 -16.22 2.18
CA ASN A 95 -3.59 -17.38 2.59
C ASN A 95 -5.09 -17.09 2.45
N ASN A 96 -5.49 -15.83 2.66
CA ASN A 96 -6.90 -15.41 2.57
C ASN A 96 -7.35 -15.22 1.12
N TYR A 97 -6.47 -14.68 0.26
CA TYR A 97 -6.75 -14.31 -1.13
C TYR A 97 -5.91 -15.13 -2.10
N THR A 98 -6.22 -16.43 -2.21
CA THR A 98 -5.45 -17.40 -3.00
C THR A 98 -5.32 -17.03 -4.47
N HIS A 99 -6.35 -16.42 -5.07
CA HIS A 99 -6.34 -16.00 -6.48
C HIS A 99 -5.46 -14.74 -6.72
N LEU A 100 -5.28 -13.89 -5.71
CA LEU A 100 -4.39 -12.72 -5.76
C LEU A 100 -2.96 -13.01 -5.27
N GLN A 101 -2.71 -14.23 -4.78
CA GLN A 101 -1.44 -14.61 -4.15
C GLN A 101 -0.22 -14.28 -5.02
N HIS A 102 -0.31 -14.47 -6.33
CA HIS A 102 0.80 -14.20 -7.24
C HIS A 102 1.19 -12.71 -7.28
N PHE A 103 0.21 -11.80 -7.23
CA PHE A 103 0.44 -10.36 -7.14
C PHE A 103 1.04 -9.96 -5.79
N ILE A 104 0.51 -10.52 -4.69
CA ILE A 104 1.03 -10.25 -3.34
C ILE A 104 2.49 -10.72 -3.21
N LYS A 105 2.80 -11.93 -3.70
CA LYS A 105 4.16 -12.48 -3.73
C LYS A 105 5.11 -11.60 -4.54
N ALA A 106 4.67 -11.06 -5.67
CA ALA A 106 5.48 -10.12 -6.45
C ALA A 106 5.79 -8.84 -5.65
N GLY A 107 4.83 -8.35 -4.86
CA GLY A 107 5.03 -7.25 -3.92
C GLY A 107 6.08 -7.57 -2.85
N ILE A 108 5.96 -8.73 -2.18
CA ILE A 108 6.92 -9.20 -1.16
C ILE A 108 8.33 -9.31 -1.76
N CYS A 109 8.47 -10.01 -2.89
CA CYS A 109 9.72 -10.19 -3.61
C CYS A 109 10.38 -8.83 -3.93
N LYS A 110 9.60 -7.85 -4.37
CA LYS A 110 10.12 -6.49 -4.62
C LYS A 110 10.70 -5.83 -3.36
N ILE A 111 10.11 -6.03 -2.18
CA ILE A 111 10.65 -5.51 -0.92
C ILE A 111 11.94 -6.24 -0.55
N GLU A 112 11.91 -7.57 -0.53
CA GLU A 112 13.00 -8.42 -0.08
C GLU A 112 14.23 -8.33 -1.00
N GLU A 113 14.04 -8.36 -2.31
CA GLU A 113 15.14 -8.47 -3.29
C GLU A 113 15.64 -7.11 -3.78
N LYS A 114 14.83 -6.06 -3.71
CA LYS A 114 15.21 -4.73 -4.21
C LYS A 114 15.38 -3.71 -3.10
N TYR A 115 14.34 -3.46 -2.31
CA TYR A 115 14.35 -2.32 -1.38
C TYR A 115 15.21 -2.55 -0.14
N ILE A 116 15.13 -3.73 0.48
CA ILE A 116 15.97 -4.06 1.65
C ILE A 116 17.47 -3.99 1.29
N PRO A 117 17.95 -4.58 0.18
CA PRO A 117 19.36 -4.46 -0.22
C PRO A 117 19.81 -3.03 -0.50
N MET A 118 18.96 -2.19 -1.12
CA MET A 118 19.26 -0.77 -1.33
C MET A 118 19.39 -0.01 0.00
N MET A 119 18.51 -0.30 0.95
CA MET A 119 18.55 0.28 2.29
C MET A 119 19.83 -0.10 3.02
N LYS A 120 20.22 -1.40 3.00
CA LYS A 120 21.44 -1.90 3.64
C LYS A 120 22.73 -1.25 3.09
N LYS A 121 22.75 -0.84 1.81
CA LYS A 121 23.88 -0.12 1.19
C LYS A 121 23.99 1.35 1.62
N THR A 122 22.96 1.90 2.26
CA THR A 122 22.86 3.33 2.57
C THR A 122 23.08 3.57 4.06
N HIS A 123 24.22 4.18 4.42
CA HIS A 123 24.61 4.40 5.82
C HIS A 123 23.60 5.21 6.65
N ALA A 124 22.82 6.09 6.01
CA ALA A 124 21.83 6.93 6.70
C ALA A 124 20.81 6.09 7.50
N TYR A 125 20.39 4.93 6.97
CA TYR A 125 19.46 4.03 7.69
C TYR A 125 20.12 3.44 8.93
N ALA A 126 21.36 2.93 8.82
CA ALA A 126 22.09 2.35 9.94
C ALA A 126 22.33 3.36 11.08
N ILE A 127 22.69 4.60 10.72
CA ILE A 127 22.87 5.70 11.68
C ILE A 127 21.54 6.03 12.35
N ALA A 128 20.46 6.21 11.57
CA ALA A 128 19.14 6.54 12.11
C ALA A 128 18.63 5.46 13.09
N MET A 129 18.81 4.17 12.77
CA MET A 129 18.41 3.06 13.63
C MET A 129 19.23 3.02 14.93
N THR A 130 20.54 3.25 14.85
CA THR A 130 21.44 3.22 16.01
C THR A 130 21.17 4.36 16.98
N VAL A 131 20.86 5.56 16.46
CA VAL A 131 20.54 6.74 17.27
C VAL A 131 19.16 6.62 17.92
N ASN A 132 18.21 5.90 17.30
CA ASN A 132 16.87 5.71 17.87
C ASN A 132 16.91 4.70 19.04
N PRO A 133 16.69 5.13 20.31
CA PRO A 133 16.81 4.26 21.47
C PRO A 133 15.72 3.18 21.56
N ALA A 134 14.62 3.30 20.82
CA ALA A 134 13.58 2.26 20.74
C ALA A 134 13.98 1.10 19.81
N ILE A 135 14.94 1.32 18.90
CA ILE A 135 15.34 0.37 17.86
C ILE A 135 16.77 -0.12 18.10
N LYS A 136 17.71 0.79 18.36
CA LYS A 136 19.13 0.50 18.65
C LYS A 136 19.73 -0.46 17.61
N LEU A 137 20.32 -1.55 18.09
CA LEU A 137 21.03 -2.56 17.30
C LEU A 137 20.19 -3.82 17.08
N SER A 138 18.87 -3.80 17.36
CA SER A 138 18.02 -4.99 17.21
C SER A 138 17.95 -5.49 15.78
N TRP A 139 18.31 -4.64 14.81
CA TRP A 139 18.26 -4.92 13.38
C TRP A 139 19.62 -4.83 12.68
N THR A 140 20.71 -4.61 13.44
CA THR A 140 22.08 -4.51 12.90
C THR A 140 22.88 -5.80 13.07
N LYS A 141 22.27 -6.84 13.65
CA LYS A 141 22.88 -8.16 13.85
C LYS A 141 22.32 -9.17 12.83
N GLU A 142 22.69 -9.00 11.57
CA GLU A 142 22.70 -10.06 10.55
C GLU A 142 23.90 -9.88 9.64
#